data_AF-A0A7C2LRJ4-F1
#
_entry.id   AF-A0A7C2LRJ4-F1
#
_cell.length_a   1.000
_cell.length_b   1.000
_cell.length_c   1.000
_cell.angle_alpha   90.00
_cell.angle_beta   90.00
_cell.angle_gamma   90.00
#
_symmetry.space_group_name_H-M   'P 1'
#
loop_
_entity.id
_entity.type
_entity.pdbx_description
1 polymer ?
#
loop_
_entity_poly.entity_id
_entity_poly.type
_entity_poly.pdbx_seq_one_letter_code
_entity_poly.pdbx_strand_id
1 'polypeptide(L)'
;MIWVLSTKIGWKDTKGTDVSDIQVETLSAIKRCDKMTLMNGTARSSIRGLSEIAAICLKLGLPTNIMETASLIYRKVVRTSVMRGRSIRNTAAAAVYLACKQCGIPRMLSEIAAALNLNKKEDNKML
;
A
#
# COMPACT_ATOMS: atom_id res chain seq x y z
N MET A 1 -19.37 -32.83 -35.85
CA MET A 1 -20.13 -32.30 -34.69
C MET A 1 -19.14 -32.01 -33.57
N ILE A 2 -18.71 -30.76 -33.41
CA ILE A 2 -17.91 -30.33 -32.25
C ILE A 2 -18.74 -29.25 -31.56
N TRP A 3 -19.30 -29.60 -30.41
CA TRP A 3 -20.03 -28.67 -29.56
C TRP A 3 -19.02 -27.77 -28.86
N VAL A 4 -19.06 -26.47 -29.18
CA VAL A 4 -18.32 -25.46 -28.43
C VAL A 4 -19.14 -25.16 -27.16
N LEU A 5 -18.71 -25.66 -26.00
CA LEU A 5 -19.25 -25.21 -24.73
C LEU A 5 -18.90 -23.74 -24.54
N SER A 6 -19.84 -22.86 -24.87
CA SER A 6 -19.75 -21.45 -24.51
C SER A 6 -19.93 -21.32 -23.00
N THR A 7 -18.82 -21.09 -22.26
CA THR A 7 -18.87 -20.68 -20.85
C THR A 7 -19.65 -19.38 -20.76
N LYS A 8 -20.93 -19.47 -20.39
CA LYS A 8 -21.71 -18.31 -19.94
C LYS A 8 -21.14 -17.89 -18.59
N ILE A 9 -20.25 -16.89 -18.60
CA ILE A 9 -19.89 -16.16 -17.38
C ILE A 9 -21.16 -15.40 -16.94
N GLY A 10 -21.90 -15.99 -16.00
CA GLY A 10 -23.08 -15.37 -15.41
C GLY A 10 -22.67 -14.48 -14.24
N TRP A 11 -23.24 -13.29 -14.13
CA TRP A 11 -23.06 -12.41 -12.98
C TRP A 11 -23.94 -12.91 -11.82
N LYS A 12 -23.44 -13.91 -11.09
CA LYS A 12 -24.09 -14.41 -9.87
C LYS A 12 -23.23 -14.11 -8.65
N ASP A 13 -23.89 -13.75 -7.55
CA ASP A 13 -23.21 -13.61 -6.27
C ASP A 13 -22.64 -14.97 -5.83
N THR A 14 -21.64 -14.95 -4.95
CA THR A 14 -21.01 -16.12 -4.30
C THR A 14 -22.02 -17.07 -3.64
N LYS A 15 -23.24 -16.58 -3.35
CA LYS A 15 -24.37 -17.34 -2.79
C LYS A 15 -25.41 -17.79 -3.83
N GLY A 16 -25.16 -17.58 -5.12
CA GLY A 16 -26.01 -18.05 -6.22
C GLY A 16 -27.27 -17.21 -6.49
N THR A 17 -27.45 -16.09 -5.79
CA THR A 17 -28.56 -15.15 -6.00
C THR A 17 -28.28 -14.27 -7.22
N ASP A 18 -29.29 -14.07 -8.07
CA ASP A 18 -29.20 -13.09 -9.17
C ASP A 18 -29.08 -11.69 -8.58
N VAL A 19 -28.04 -10.96 -9.00
CA VAL A 19 -27.75 -9.61 -8.51
C VAL A 19 -28.84 -8.69 -9.04
N SER A 20 -29.71 -8.20 -8.16
CA SER A 20 -30.77 -7.26 -8.54
C SER A 20 -30.18 -5.99 -9.18
N ASP A 21 -30.87 -5.39 -10.15
CA ASP A 21 -30.39 -4.20 -10.87
C ASP A 21 -30.02 -3.03 -9.93
N ILE A 22 -30.72 -2.91 -8.79
CA ILE A 22 -30.45 -1.92 -7.74
C ILE A 22 -29.07 -2.13 -7.11
N GLN A 23 -28.66 -3.39 -6.91
CA GLN A 23 -27.32 -3.71 -6.39
C GLN A 23 -26.24 -3.44 -7.44
N VAL A 24 -26.53 -3.62 -8.73
CA VAL A 24 -25.59 -3.29 -9.81
C VAL A 24 -25.37 -1.77 -9.91
N GLU A 25 -26.43 -0.97 -9.81
CA GLU A 25 -26.38 0.49 -9.83
C GLU A 25 -25.62 1.06 -8.61
N THR A 26 -25.92 0.55 -7.42
CA THR A 26 -25.20 0.96 -6.19
C THR A 26 -23.73 0.55 -6.24
N LEU A 27 -23.42 -0.65 -6.73
CA LEU A 27 -22.05 -1.12 -6.90
C LEU A 27 -21.28 -0.31 -7.96
N SER A 28 -21.93 0.07 -9.07
CA SER A 28 -21.30 0.89 -10.12
C SER A 28 -20.99 2.30 -9.62
N ALA A 29 -21.89 2.89 -8.81
CA ALA A 29 -21.68 4.15 -8.13
C ALA A 29 -20.52 4.09 -7.12
N ILE A 30 -20.46 3.05 -6.29
CA ILE A 30 -19.36 2.83 -5.34
C ILE A 30 -18.02 2.69 -6.07
N LYS A 31 -17.97 1.87 -7.14
CA LYS A 31 -16.78 1.71 -7.99
C LYS A 31 -16.33 3.03 -8.62
N ARG A 32 -17.27 3.90 -9.02
CA ARG A 32 -16.96 5.22 -9.57
C ARG A 32 -16.33 6.13 -8.51
N CYS A 33 -16.89 6.18 -7.30
CA CYS A 33 -16.34 6.95 -6.18
C CYS A 33 -14.93 6.47 -5.77
N ASP A 34 -14.71 5.16 -5.72
CA ASP A 34 -13.39 4.58 -5.43
C ASP A 34 -12.38 4.95 -6.52
N LYS A 35 -12.77 4.81 -7.80
CA LYS A 35 -11.95 5.21 -8.95
C LYS A 35 -11.58 6.69 -8.90
N MET A 36 -12.52 7.57 -8.53
CA MET A 36 -12.26 9.00 -8.35
C MET A 36 -11.29 9.29 -7.20
N THR A 37 -11.40 8.57 -6.08
CA THR A 37 -10.46 8.69 -4.95
C THR A 37 -9.05 8.28 -5.37
N LEU A 38 -8.95 7.24 -6.20
CA LEU A 38 -7.71 6.79 -6.83
C LEU A 38 -7.23 7.73 -7.95
N MET A 39 -8.03 8.66 -8.46
CA MET A 39 -7.55 9.65 -9.46
C MET A 39 -6.71 10.76 -8.81
N ASN A 40 -6.90 11.01 -7.51
CA ASN A 40 -6.10 11.97 -6.75
C ASN A 40 -4.64 11.48 -6.63
N GLY A 41 -3.69 12.19 -7.24
CA GLY A 41 -2.27 11.80 -7.27
C GLY A 41 -1.66 11.57 -5.88
N THR A 42 -2.00 12.44 -4.92
CA THR A 42 -1.54 12.37 -3.52
C THR A 42 -2.13 11.18 -2.77
N ALA A 43 -3.38 10.80 -3.07
CA ALA A 43 -4.02 9.65 -2.45
C ALA A 43 -3.37 8.34 -2.94
N ARG A 44 -3.09 8.24 -4.24
CA ARG A 44 -2.36 7.09 -4.81
C ARG A 44 -0.96 6.93 -4.23
N SER A 45 -0.19 8.01 -4.14
CA SER A 45 1.15 7.95 -3.56
C SER A 45 1.11 7.56 -2.08
N SER A 46 0.07 7.98 -1.35
CA SER A 46 -0.12 7.59 0.05
C SER A 46 -0.44 6.11 0.22
N ILE A 47 -1.37 5.58 -0.59
CA ILE A 47 -1.72 4.15 -0.60
C ILE A 47 -0.49 3.32 -0.94
N ARG A 48 0.27 3.72 -1.97
CA ARG A 48 1.49 3.03 -2.36
C ARG A 48 2.53 3.04 -1.23
N GLY A 49 2.77 4.17 -0.58
CA GLY A 49 3.71 4.22 0.54
C GLY A 49 3.30 3.33 1.72
N LEU A 50 2.01 3.31 2.08
CA LEU A 50 1.50 2.41 3.13
C LEU A 50 1.70 0.93 2.76
N SER A 51 1.48 0.56 1.50
CA SER A 51 1.74 -0.81 1.03
C SER A 51 3.22 -1.19 1.11
N GLU A 52 4.14 -0.26 0.83
CA GLU A 52 5.58 -0.48 0.95
C GLU A 52 5.99 -0.67 2.41
N ILE A 53 5.45 0.13 3.34
CA ILE A 53 5.67 -0.03 4.79
C ILE A 53 5.23 -1.43 5.24
N ALA A 54 4.04 -1.85 4.85
CA ALA A 54 3.53 -3.17 5.19
C ALA A 54 4.42 -4.29 4.63
N ALA A 55 4.89 -4.16 3.39
CA ALA A 55 5.79 -5.12 2.77
C ALA A 55 7.15 -5.21 3.50
N ILE A 56 7.73 -4.08 3.91
CA ILE A 56 8.98 -4.05 4.68
C ILE A 56 8.78 -4.74 6.03
N CYS A 57 7.72 -4.40 6.76
CA CYS A 57 7.43 -5.00 8.06
C CYS A 57 7.24 -6.51 7.95
N LEU A 58 6.56 -6.99 6.90
CA LEU A 58 6.33 -8.41 6.66
C LEU A 58 7.64 -9.15 6.33
N LYS A 59 8.52 -8.56 5.50
CA LYS A 59 9.84 -9.13 5.19
C LYS A 59 10.76 -9.21 6.41
N LEU A 60 10.69 -8.22 7.30
CA LEU A 60 11.53 -8.13 8.49
C LEU A 60 10.92 -8.84 9.72
N GLY A 61 9.70 -9.38 9.61
CA GLY A 61 8.99 -10.01 10.72
C GLY A 61 8.68 -9.04 11.86
N LEU A 62 8.43 -7.77 11.57
CA LEU A 62 8.16 -6.74 12.58
C LEU A 62 6.72 -6.86 13.13
N PRO A 63 6.52 -6.62 14.44
CA PRO A 63 5.18 -6.62 15.04
C PRO A 63 4.29 -5.49 14.49
N THR A 64 2.97 -5.69 14.58
CA THR A 64 1.94 -4.76 14.11
C THR A 64 2.06 -3.36 14.73
N ASN A 65 2.47 -3.28 16.00
CA ASN A 65 2.70 -2.01 16.70
C ASN A 65 3.71 -1.09 15.95
N ILE A 66 4.80 -1.66 15.41
CA ILE A 66 5.79 -0.91 14.64
C ILE A 66 5.21 -0.47 13.29
N MET A 67 4.43 -1.34 12.65
CA MET A 67 3.78 -1.04 11.37
C MET A 67 2.78 0.13 11.51
N GLU A 68 2.00 0.15 12.59
CA GLU A 68 1.08 1.25 12.90
C GLU A 68 1.83 2.55 13.17
N THR A 69 2.87 2.49 14.00
CA THR A 69 3.72 3.65 14.32
C THR A 69 4.38 4.23 13.06
N ALA A 70 4.95 3.37 12.21
CA ALA A 70 5.53 3.76 10.92
C ALA A 70 4.48 4.40 10.00
N SER A 71 3.26 3.85 9.96
CA SER A 71 2.15 4.39 9.18
C SER A 71 1.71 5.77 9.66
N LEU A 72 1.70 6.01 10.97
CA LEU A 72 1.41 7.32 11.56
C LEU A 72 2.49 8.35 11.20
N ILE A 73 3.76 7.98 11.32
CA ILE A 73 4.89 8.84 10.92
C ILE A 73 4.78 9.19 9.44
N TYR A 74 4.55 8.20 8.57
CA TYR A 74 4.42 8.42 7.13
C TYR A 74 3.29 9.40 6.79
N ARG A 75 2.11 9.23 7.41
CA ARG A 75 0.98 10.17 7.22
C ARG A 75 1.32 11.59 7.67
N LYS A 76 2.07 11.75 8.77
CA LYS A 76 2.55 13.07 9.21
C LYS A 76 3.47 13.71 8.18
N VAL A 77 4.41 12.94 7.63
CA VAL A 77 5.37 13.42 6.60
C VAL A 77 4.66 13.81 5.30
N VAL A 78 3.66 13.05 4.87
CA VAL A 78 2.83 13.39 3.69
C VAL A 78 2.10 14.73 3.91
N ARG A 79 1.58 14.97 5.12
CA ARG A 79 0.88 16.22 5.47
C ARG A 79 1.82 17.43 5.49
N THR A 80 3.06 17.28 5.95
CA THR A 80 4.04 18.38 6.04
C THR A 80 4.74 18.69 4.72
N SER A 81 4.45 17.96 3.63
CA SER A 81 5.01 18.17 2.28
C SER A 81 6.55 18.09 2.15
N VAL A 82 7.23 17.52 3.16
CA VAL A 82 8.70 17.34 3.20
C VAL A 82 9.21 16.33 2.14
N MET A 83 8.30 15.59 1.49
CA MET A 83 8.64 14.59 0.47
C MET A 83 9.14 15.15 -0.87
N ARG A 84 9.10 16.47 -1.11
CA ARG A 84 9.49 17.05 -2.41
C ARG A 84 10.95 16.69 -2.75
N GLY A 85 11.12 15.83 -3.76
CA GLY A 85 12.42 15.36 -4.25
C GLY A 85 12.93 14.04 -3.65
N ARG A 86 12.17 13.39 -2.76
CA ARG A 86 12.49 12.08 -2.20
C ARG A 86 11.54 11.00 -2.76
N SER A 87 12.08 9.80 -2.96
CA SER A 87 11.28 8.64 -3.41
C SER A 87 10.30 8.22 -2.31
N ILE A 88 9.12 7.74 -2.72
CA ILE A 88 8.10 7.19 -1.82
C ILE A 88 8.70 6.02 -1.00
N ARG A 89 9.49 5.15 -1.66
CA ARG A 89 10.16 4.01 -1.02
C ARG A 89 11.18 4.46 0.03
N ASN A 90 12.00 5.48 -0.26
CA ASN A 90 12.99 5.99 0.70
C ASN A 90 12.30 6.60 1.93
N THR A 91 11.17 7.29 1.72
CA THR A 91 10.43 7.87 2.83
C THR A 91 9.74 6.81 3.69
N ALA A 92 9.22 5.74 3.06
CA ALA A 92 8.70 4.57 3.76
C ALA A 92 9.79 3.88 4.59
N ALA A 93 10.99 3.69 4.02
CA ALA A 93 12.15 3.11 4.71
C ALA A 93 12.54 3.92 5.95
N ALA A 94 12.65 5.25 5.80
CA ALA A 94 12.97 6.16 6.89
C ALA A 94 11.91 6.14 8.00
N ALA A 95 10.61 6.07 7.64
CA ALA A 95 9.52 5.97 8.60
C ALA A 95 9.58 4.66 9.40
N VAL A 96 9.88 3.53 8.74
CA VAL A 96 10.09 2.23 9.42
C VAL A 96 11.30 2.28 10.33
N TYR A 97 12.43 2.82 9.87
CA TYR A 97 13.63 2.98 10.68
C TYR A 97 13.37 3.80 11.95
N LEU A 98 12.65 4.93 11.82
CA LEU A 98 12.28 5.77 12.95
C LEU A 98 11.33 5.05 13.93
N ALA A 99 10.34 4.32 13.41
CA ALA A 99 9.42 3.54 14.24
C ALA A 99 10.16 2.44 15.02
N CYS A 100 11.06 1.70 14.36
CA CYS A 100 11.92 0.71 15.03
C CYS A 100 12.75 1.33 16.16
N LYS A 101 13.31 2.53 15.93
CA LYS A 101 14.08 3.28 16.93
C LYS A 101 13.20 3.71 18.11
N GLN A 102 11.97 4.15 17.86
CA GLN A 102 11.02 4.53 18.91
C GLN A 102 10.54 3.34 19.75
N CYS A 103 10.31 2.20 19.11
CA CYS A 103 9.87 0.98 19.79
C CYS A 103 11.00 0.18 20.47
N GLY A 104 12.25 0.66 20.40
CA GLY A 104 13.39 0.01 21.06
C GLY A 104 13.86 -1.29 20.40
N ILE A 105 13.49 -1.54 19.14
CA ILE A 105 13.93 -2.70 18.36
C ILE A 105 14.88 -2.18 17.26
N PRO A 106 16.17 -1.99 17.55
CA PRO A 106 17.10 -1.43 16.58
C PRO A 106 17.32 -2.42 15.44
N ARG A 107 16.99 -1.99 14.21
CA ARG A 107 17.32 -2.67 12.97
C ARG A 107 18.37 -1.88 12.22
N MET A 108 19.26 -2.58 11.51
CA MET A 108 20.29 -1.91 10.73
C MET A 108 19.67 -1.28 9.49
N LEU A 109 20.14 -0.09 9.12
CA LEU A 109 19.69 0.57 7.90
C LEU A 109 19.93 -0.30 6.65
N SER A 110 21.00 -1.09 6.65
CA SER A 110 21.34 -2.06 5.60
C SER A 110 20.29 -3.17 5.46
N GLU A 111 19.70 -3.65 6.56
CA GLU A 111 18.64 -4.68 6.53
C GLU A 111 17.38 -4.12 5.87
N ILE A 112 17.02 -2.87 6.17
CA ILE A 112 15.86 -2.19 5.60
C ILE A 112 16.09 -1.89 4.10
N ALA A 113 17.30 -1.46 3.73
CA ALA A 113 17.67 -1.23 2.34
C ALA A 113 17.63 -2.53 1.51
N ALA A 114 18.11 -3.64 2.09
CA ALA A 114 18.02 -4.97 1.47
C ALA A 114 16.56 -5.40 1.25
N ALA A 115 15.67 -5.13 2.21
CA ALA A 115 14.24 -5.44 2.07
C ALA A 115 13.57 -4.68 0.91
N LEU A 116 14.11 -3.53 0.51
CA LEU A 116 13.60 -2.68 -0.58
C LEU A 116 14.34 -2.86 -1.91
N ASN A 117 15.36 -3.72 -1.97
CA ASN A 117 16.26 -3.88 -3.13
C ASN A 117 16.82 -2.54 -3.62
N LEU A 118 17.20 -1.65 -2.70
CA LEU A 118 17.73 -0.33 -3.06
C LEU A 118 19.22 -0.41 -3.36
N ASN A 119 19.67 0.44 -4.29
CA ASN A 119 21.08 0.57 -4.61
C ASN A 119 21.79 1.36 -3.50
N LYS A 120 23.06 1.04 -3.20
CA LYS A 120 23.87 1.70 -2.16
C LYS A 120 23.89 3.24 -2.20
N LYS A 121 23.67 3.85 -3.38
CA LYS A 121 23.58 5.31 -3.55
C LYS A 121 22.30 5.90 -2.95
N GLU A 122 21.20 5.15 -2.92
CA GLU A 122 19.90 5.58 -2.42
C GLU A 122 19.80 5.49 -0.90
N ASP A 123 20.61 4.63 -0.27
CA ASP A 123 20.71 4.48 1.19
C ASP A 123 21.10 5.80 1.86
N ASN A 124 22.08 6.51 1.29
CA ASN A 124 22.51 7.82 1.78
C ASN A 124 21.40 8.89 1.65
N LYS A 125 20.43 8.66 0.77
CA LYS A 125 19.26 9.53 0.55
C LYS A 125 18.06 9.17 1.45
N MET A 126 18.24 8.29 2.43
CA MET A 126 17.23 8.03 3.47
C MET A 126 17.42 8.92 4.71
N LEU A 127 18.65 9.40 4.92
CA LEU A 127 19.00 10.45 5.88
C LEU A 127 18.70 11.83 5.27
#